data_AF-A0A940TJL3-F1
#
_entry.id   AF-A0A940TJL3-F1
#
_cell.length_a   1.000
_cell.length_b   1.000
_cell.length_c   1.000
_cell.angle_alpha   90.00
_cell.angle_beta   90.00
_cell.angle_gamma   90.00
#
_symmetry.space_group_name_H-M   'P 1'
#
loop_
_entity.id
_entity.type
_entity.pdbx_description
1 polymer ?
#
loop_
_entity_poly.entity_id
_entity_poly.type
_entity_poly.pdbx_seq_one_letter_code
_entity_poly.pdbx_strand_id
1 'polypeptide(L)' 'MDQERFKRILSFLEQHPLTSRERQFVEAVEKYLIENGRVTDQQESVLEGIYKEKMWISKAFRRDTAFRA' A
#
# COMPACT_ATOMS: atom_id res chain seq x y z
N MET A 1 0.01 -11.39 7.67
CA MET A 1 -0.46 -10.05 8.10
C MET A 1 -1.70 -10.20 8.95
N ASP A 2 -1.84 -9.45 10.05
CA ASP A 2 -3.14 -9.31 10.71
C ASP A 2 -4.06 -8.37 9.91
N GLN A 3 -5.38 -8.46 10.14
CA GLN A 3 -6.36 -7.65 9.40
C GLN A 3 -6.22 -6.14 9.67
N GLU A 4 -5.71 -5.75 10.83
CA GLU A 4 -5.58 -4.34 11.20
C GLU A 4 -4.46 -3.66 10.41
N ARG A 5 -3.30 -4.31 10.32
CA ARG A 5 -2.16 -3.89 9.51
C ARG A 5 -2.53 -3.81 8.03
N PHE A 6 -3.31 -4.77 7.52
CA PHE A 6 -3.81 -4.72 6.15
C PHE A 6 -4.67 -3.48 5.89
N LYS A 7 -5.65 -3.20 6.77
CA LYS A 7 -6.48 -1.99 6.67
C LYS A 7 -5.66 -0.71 6.69
N ARG A 8 -4.66 -0.63 7.58
CA ARG A 8 -3.74 0.54 7.64
C ARG A 8 -2.97 0.73 6.33
N ILE A 9 -2.49 -0.35 5.73
CA ILE A 9 -1.80 -0.30 4.44
C ILE A 9 -2.75 0.17 3.34
N LEU A 10 -3.96 -0.40 3.25
CA LEU A 10 -4.96 0.01 2.26
C LEU A 10 -5.30 1.49 2.37
N SER A 11 -5.67 1.97 3.57
CA SER A 11 -6.00 3.38 3.77
C SER A 11 -4.86 4.32 3.41
N PHE A 12 -3.60 3.90 3.60
CA PHE A 12 -2.46 4.68 3.14
C PHE A 12 -2.35 4.68 1.61
N LEU A 13 -2.49 3.52 0.97
CA LEU A 13 -2.37 3.38 -0.48
C LEU A 13 -3.51 4.09 -1.22
N GLU A 14 -4.70 4.20 -0.65
CA GLU A 14 -5.81 4.99 -1.20
C GLU A 14 -5.49 6.50 -1.27
N GLN A 15 -4.67 7.00 -0.35
CA GLN A 15 -4.27 8.40 -0.27
C GLN A 15 -3.07 8.73 -1.17
N HIS A 16 -2.44 7.72 -1.79
CA HIS A 16 -1.24 7.90 -2.60
C HIS A 16 -1.50 7.52 -4.06
N PRO A 17 -0.82 8.17 -5.02
CA PRO A 17 -0.92 7.76 -6.42
C PRO A 17 -0.44 6.32 -6.62
N LEU A 18 -1.35 5.48 -7.10
CA LEU A 18 -1.08 4.12 -7.55
C LEU A 18 -1.10 4.07 -9.08
N THR A 19 -0.21 3.28 -9.66
CA THR A 19 -0.30 2.88 -11.06
C THR A 19 -1.53 1.98 -11.29
N SER A 20 -1.98 1.85 -12.54
CA SER A 20 -3.10 0.98 -12.88
C SER A 20 -2.87 -0.47 -12.43
N ARG A 21 -1.62 -0.96 -12.54
CA ARG A 21 -1.24 -2.31 -12.11
C ARG A 21 -1.29 -2.48 -10.60
N GLU A 22 -0.78 -1.50 -9.85
CA GLU A 22 -0.83 -1.52 -8.38
C GLU A 22 -2.27 -1.46 -7.87
N ARG A 23 -3.11 -0.61 -8.49
CA ARG A 23 -4.54 -0.52 -8.15
C ARG A 23 -5.26 -1.84 -8.39
N GLN A 24 -5.11 -2.43 -9.57
CA GLN A 24 -5.71 -3.73 -9.90
C GLN A 24 -5.25 -4.82 -8.93
N PHE A 25 -3.97 -4.80 -8.54
CA PHE A 25 -3.45 -5.75 -7.57
C PHE A 25 -4.09 -5.54 -6.18
N VAL A 26 -4.16 -4.31 -5.69
CA VAL A 26 -4.77 -3.99 -4.40
C VAL A 26 -6.24 -4.43 -4.35
N GLU A 27 -7.02 -4.10 -5.38
CA GLU A 27 -8.43 -4.51 -5.49
C GLU A 27 -8.58 -6.04 -5.52
N ALA A 28 -7.69 -6.75 -6.22
CA ALA A 28 -7.70 -8.20 -6.27
C ALA A 28 -7.38 -8.83 -4.90
N VAL A 29 -6.43 -8.26 -4.15
CA VAL A 29 -6.10 -8.75 -2.80
C VAL A 29 -7.22 -8.44 -1.81
N GLU A 30 -7.87 -7.29 -1.91
CA GLU A 30 -9.02 -6.95 -1.08
C GLU A 30 -10.17 -7.95 -1.29
N LYS A 31 -10.52 -8.23 -2.55
CA LYS A 31 -11.53 -9.26 -2.87
C LYS A 31 -11.13 -10.64 -2.32
N TYR A 32 -9.87 -11.03 -2.53
CA TYR A 32 -9.37 -12.31 -2.04
C TYR A 32 -9.47 -12.41 -0.51
N LEU A 33 -9.14 -11.34 0.22
CA LEU A 33 -9.27 -11.28 1.67
C LEU A 33 -10.72 -11.40 2.13
N ILE A 34 -11.67 -10.74 1.44
CA ILE A 34 -13.10 -10.83 1.75
C ILE A 34 -13.59 -12.28 1.57
N GLU A 35 -13.16 -12.94 0.51
CA GLU A 35 -13.59 -14.31 0.17
C GLU A 35 -12.93 -15.38 1.06
N ASN A 36 -11.66 -15.21 1.42
CA ASN A 36 -10.85 -16.25 2.07
C ASN A 36 -10.57 -15.95 3.55
N GLY A 37 -10.90 -14.75 4.04
CA GLY A 37 -10.62 -14.29 5.40
C GLY A 37 -9.14 -14.01 5.71
N ARG A 38 -8.23 -14.30 4.77
CA ARG A 38 -6.78 -14.06 4.88
C ARG A 38 -6.15 -13.71 3.53
N VAL A 39 -5.00 -13.04 3.58
CA VAL A 39 -4.10 -12.87 2.43
C VAL A 39 -3.00 -13.92 2.45
N THR A 40 -2.44 -14.25 1.28
CA THR A 40 -1.26 -15.12 1.18
C THR A 40 0.03 -14.35 1.49
N ASP A 41 1.08 -15.06 1.91
CA ASP A 41 2.40 -14.47 2.19
C ASP A 41 2.96 -13.73 0.96
N GLN A 42 2.70 -14.24 -0.24
CA GLN A 42 3.09 -13.60 -1.49
C GLN A 42 2.35 -12.28 -1.71
N GLN A 43 1.04 -12.26 -1.47
CA GLN A 43 0.25 -11.03 -1.61
C GLN A 43 0.67 -9.98 -0.57
N GLU A 44 0.90 -10.42 0.66
CA GLU A 44 1.43 -9.58 1.74
C GLU A 44 2.78 -8.96 1.35
N SER A 45 3.72 -9.77 0.88
CA SER A 45 5.05 -9.27 0.48
C SER A 45 4.96 -8.22 -0.62
N VAL A 46 4.07 -8.38 -1.59
CA VAL A 46 3.90 -7.42 -2.70
C VAL A 46 3.22 -6.14 -2.20
N LEU A 47 2.17 -6.25 -1.39
CA LEU A 47 1.51 -5.09 -0.78
C LEU A 47 2.46 -4.26 0.07
N GLU A 48 3.29 -4.91 0.87
CA GLU A 48 4.32 -4.23 1.65
C GLU A 48 5.36 -3.52 0.79
N GLY A 49 5.73 -4.13 -0.35
CA GLY A 49 6.63 -3.52 -1.32
C GLY A 49 6.07 -2.19 -1.84
N ILE A 50 4.81 -2.21 -2.32
CA ILE A 50 4.11 -1.01 -2.81
C ILE A 50 4.02 0.03 -1.69
N TYR A 51 3.61 -0.38 -0.49
CA TYR A 51 3.49 0.51 0.67
C TYR A 51 4.80 1.21 1.00
N LYS A 52 5.91 0.46 1.07
CA LYS A 52 7.24 1.01 1.35
C LYS A 52 7.66 1.99 0.26
N GLU A 53 7.48 1.64 -1.01
CA GLU A 53 7.81 2.52 -2.14
C GLU A 53 7.06 3.86 -2.05
N LYS A 54 5.73 3.83 -1.87
CA LYS A 54 4.93 5.05 -1.75
C LYS A 54 5.30 5.88 -0.51
N MET A 55 5.63 5.21 0.60
CA MET A 55 6.11 5.91 1.80
C MET A 55 7.45 6.62 1.57
N TRP A 56 8.39 5.98 0.88
CA TRP A 56 9.69 6.58 0.53
C TRP A 56 9.51 7.81 -0.35
N ILE A 57 8.67 7.70 -1.39
CA ILE A 57 8.34 8.84 -2.27
C ILE A 57 7.72 9.98 -1.44
N SER A 58 6.71 9.69 -0.63
CA SER A 58 6.04 10.68 0.24
C SER A 58 7.02 11.39 1.19
N LYS A 59 7.96 10.64 1.78
CA LYS A 59 9.01 11.22 2.65
C LYS A 59 10.03 12.06 1.88
N ALA A 60 10.42 11.64 0.68
CA ALA A 60 11.34 12.41 -0.18
C ALA A 60 10.73 13.76 -0.55
N PHE A 61 9.46 13.77 -1.00
CA PHE A 61 8.73 15.00 -1.29
C PHE A 61 8.63 15.96 -0.10
N ARG A 62 8.39 15.43 1.12
CA ARG A 62 8.36 16.28 2.34
C ARG A 62 9.73 16.87 2.71
N ARG A 63 10.82 16.13 2.48
CA ARG A 63 12.17 16.66 2.73
C ARG A 63 12.49 17.80 1.77
N ASP A 64 12.15 17.66 0.50
CA ASP A 64 12.41 18.71 -0.50
C ASP A 64 11.62 20.00 -0.23
N THR A 65 10.40 19.90 0.30
CA THR A 65 9.63 21.08 0.73
C THR A 65 10.20 21.75 2.00
N ALA A 66 10.83 20.97 2.90
CA ALA A 66 11.40 21.51 4.14
C ALA A 66 12.73 22.26 3.93
N PHE A 67 13.47 21.94 2.87
CA PHE A 67 14.73 22.62 2.50
C PHE A 67 14.52 23.93 1.71
N ARG A 68 13.28 24.24 1.31
CA ARG A 68 12.94 25.44 0.53
C ARG A 68 12.14 26.50 1.33
N ALA A 69 11.95 26.30 2.63
CA ALA A 69 11.23 27.22 3.51
C ALA A 69 12.18 28.12 4.31
#